data_AF-A0ABD1DGX8-F1
#
_entry.id   AF-A0ABD1DGX8-F1
#
_cell.length_a   1.000
_cell.length_b   1.000
_cell.length_c   1.000
_cell.angle_alpha   90.00
_cell.angle_beta   90.00
_cell.angle_gamma   90.00
#
_symmetry.space_group_name_H-M   'P 1'
#
loop_
_entity.id
_entity.type
_entity.pdbx_description
1 polymer ?
#
loop_
_entity_poly.entity_id
_entity_poly.type
_entity_poly.pdbx_seq_one_letter_code
_entity_poly.pdbx_strand_id
1 'polypeptide(L)'
;MDENEDKSEKSPSDPPKSQQEIALEEDRINELQGAIEDMRLTMEEATHALTLLESKIADHRARNPLEPVPAELVYGFCQNWIKNCHVATETISFQQLDADAEIRSQQDTIREKEELAASDTVLVDFEALVCQKKDNVVNLQQASDTNYELRLLGGKVRQNWSREKIKVAETIQMLREARRDCEKSERALEQWQRKIRRVERDIEELEEENAALKEKVARYRPPGILEIARKFGELEQAKEELFKVVKRKVLED
;
A
#
# COMPACT_ATOMS: atom_id res chain seq x y z
N MET A 1 -58.20 -31.50 -20.69
CA MET A 1 -57.11 -31.68 -21.67
C MET A 1 -57.27 -30.60 -22.72
N ASP A 2 -57.34 -29.35 -22.28
CA ASP A 2 -56.30 -28.50 -21.64
C ASP A 2 -55.79 -27.59 -22.76
N GLU A 3 -56.34 -26.38 -22.87
CA GLU A 3 -55.97 -25.19 -22.09
C GLU A 3 -54.77 -24.45 -22.70
N ASN A 4 -55.03 -23.16 -22.95
CA ASN A 4 -54.07 -22.06 -23.01
C ASN A 4 -53.19 -21.95 -24.27
N GLU A 5 -53.77 -21.35 -25.31
CA GLU A 5 -52.98 -20.45 -26.18
C GLU A 5 -52.71 -19.15 -25.44
N ASP A 6 -51.42 -18.89 -25.29
CA ASP A 6 -50.80 -17.88 -24.45
C ASP A 6 -51.12 -16.46 -24.93
N LYS A 7 -51.64 -15.65 -24.01
CA LYS A 7 -51.95 -14.24 -24.20
C LYS A 7 -50.63 -13.47 -24.20
N SER A 8 -50.24 -12.96 -25.37
CA SER A 8 -49.16 -11.98 -25.48
C SER A 8 -49.62 -10.64 -24.87
N GLU A 9 -49.32 -10.45 -23.58
CA GLU A 9 -49.45 -9.17 -22.88
C GLU A 9 -48.46 -8.16 -23.48
N LYS A 10 -48.96 -7.29 -24.36
CA LYS A 10 -48.32 -6.01 -24.67
C LYS A 10 -48.26 -5.18 -23.39
N SER A 11 -47.06 -5.05 -22.83
CA SER A 11 -46.76 -4.03 -21.84
C SER A 11 -47.10 -2.64 -22.43
N PRO A 12 -47.76 -1.76 -21.67
CA PRO A 12 -48.09 -0.42 -22.13
C PRO A 12 -46.78 0.38 -22.25
N SER A 13 -46.44 0.80 -23.47
CA SER A 13 -45.38 1.77 -23.66
C SER A 13 -45.89 3.11 -23.16
N ASP A 14 -45.22 3.70 -22.18
CA ASP A 14 -45.49 5.06 -21.73
C ASP A 14 -45.51 6.03 -22.93
N PRO A 15 -46.44 7.00 -22.94
CA PRO A 15 -46.54 7.96 -24.04
C PRO A 15 -45.25 8.80 -24.15
N PRO A 16 -44.84 9.20 -25.37
CA PRO A 16 -43.65 10.00 -25.57
C PRO A 16 -43.81 11.37 -24.89
N LYS A 17 -42.88 11.68 -23.97
CA LYS A 17 -42.81 12.98 -23.27
C LYS A 17 -42.79 14.13 -24.28
N SER A 18 -43.49 15.21 -23.95
CA SER A 18 -43.57 16.40 -24.79
C SER A 18 -42.20 17.11 -24.86
N GLN A 19 -41.90 17.81 -25.97
CA GLN A 19 -40.61 18.53 -26.13
C GLN A 19 -40.36 19.58 -25.03
N GLN A 20 -41.42 20.12 -24.41
CA GLN A 20 -41.32 21.01 -23.24
C GLN A 20 -40.92 20.27 -21.96
N GLU A 21 -41.40 19.03 -21.74
CA GLU A 21 -40.97 18.22 -20.60
C GLU A 21 -39.51 17.76 -20.73
N ILE A 22 -39.04 17.51 -21.95
CA ILE A 22 -37.65 17.16 -22.22
C ILE A 22 -36.72 18.34 -21.91
N ALA A 23 -37.07 19.56 -22.36
CA ALA A 23 -36.28 20.76 -22.07
C ALA A 23 -36.22 21.08 -20.56
N LEU A 24 -37.34 20.92 -19.85
CA LEU A 24 -37.38 21.11 -18.39
C LEU A 24 -36.60 20.03 -17.62
N GLU A 25 -36.57 18.79 -18.12
CA GLU A 25 -35.72 17.74 -17.56
C GLU A 25 -34.24 17.99 -17.83
N GLU A 26 -33.87 18.52 -19.01
CA GLU A 26 -32.50 18.89 -19.35
C GLU A 26 -31.99 20.04 -18.46
N ASP A 27 -32.78 21.09 -18.25
CA ASP A 27 -32.43 22.19 -17.34
C ASP A 27 -32.23 21.68 -15.91
N ARG A 28 -33.13 20.81 -15.43
CA ARG A 28 -33.01 20.20 -14.10
C ARG A 28 -31.79 19.28 -13.97
N ILE A 29 -31.44 18.56 -15.03
CA ILE A 29 -30.23 17.72 -15.06
C ILE A 29 -28.98 18.61 -15.01
N ASN A 30 -28.96 19.75 -15.73
CA ASN A 30 -27.85 20.69 -15.71
C ASN A 30 -27.68 21.34 -14.32
N GLU A 31 -28.78 21.73 -13.66
CA GLU A 31 -28.76 22.24 -12.28
C GLU A 31 -28.19 21.20 -11.30
N LEU A 32 -28.63 19.95 -11.39
CA LEU A 32 -28.15 18.87 -10.53
C LEU A 32 -26.68 18.54 -10.80
N GLN A 33 -26.24 18.60 -12.07
CA GLN A 33 -24.83 18.41 -12.42
C GLN A 33 -23.95 19.53 -11.86
N GLY A 34 -24.41 20.78 -11.94
CA GLY A 34 -23.72 21.92 -11.31
C GLY A 34 -23.59 21.74 -9.80
N ALA A 35 -24.68 21.40 -9.11
CA ALA A 35 -24.66 21.16 -7.67
C ALA A 35 -23.74 20.01 -7.25
N ILE A 36 -23.68 18.93 -8.05
CA ILE A 36 -22.76 17.81 -7.81
C ILE A 36 -21.30 18.23 -7.98
N GLU A 37 -20.99 19.04 -8.99
CA GLU A 37 -19.63 19.52 -9.22
C GLU A 37 -19.18 20.48 -8.11
N ASP A 38 -20.05 21.38 -7.65
CA ASP A 38 -19.79 22.27 -6.50
C ASP A 38 -19.51 21.46 -5.23
N MET A 39 -20.31 20.43 -4.95
CA MET A 39 -20.07 19.53 -3.82
C MET A 39 -18.75 18.77 -3.97
N ARG A 40 -18.42 18.30 -5.18
CA ARG A 40 -17.16 17.59 -5.46
C ARG A 40 -15.96 18.49 -5.20
N LEU A 41 -15.98 19.72 -5.69
CA LEU A 41 -14.93 20.71 -5.46
C LEU A 41 -14.77 21.03 -3.97
N THR A 42 -15.87 21.24 -3.26
CA THR A 42 -15.87 21.47 -1.80
C THR A 42 -15.24 20.29 -1.05
N MET A 43 -15.54 19.05 -1.46
CA MET A 43 -14.94 17.84 -0.88
C MET A 43 -13.45 17.74 -1.17
N GLU A 44 -12.99 18.12 -2.37
CA GLU A 44 -11.56 18.13 -2.71
C GLU A 44 -10.79 19.15 -1.88
N GLU A 45 -11.34 20.35 -1.70
CA GLU A 45 -10.75 21.38 -0.84
C GLU A 45 -10.67 20.95 0.62
N ALA A 46 -11.75 20.35 1.16
CA ALA A 46 -11.76 19.80 2.51
C ALA A 46 -10.75 18.66 2.68
N THR A 47 -10.63 17.79 1.68
CA THR A 47 -9.65 16.70 1.68
C THR A 47 -8.22 17.25 1.65
N HIS A 48 -7.96 18.27 0.82
CA HIS A 48 -6.66 18.92 0.77
C HIS A 48 -6.30 19.58 2.11
N ALA A 49 -7.24 20.29 2.73
CA ALA A 49 -7.05 20.89 4.05
C ALA A 49 -6.72 19.83 5.12
N LEU A 50 -7.43 18.69 5.12
CA LEU A 50 -7.15 17.58 6.01
C LEU A 50 -5.73 17.02 5.81
N THR A 51 -5.29 16.79 4.57
CA THR A 51 -3.92 16.31 4.30
C THR A 51 -2.84 17.27 4.80
N LEU A 52 -3.09 18.58 4.71
CA LEU A 52 -2.20 19.62 5.22
C LEU A 52 -2.13 19.62 6.75
N LEU A 53 -3.26 19.44 7.43
CA LEU A 53 -3.31 19.30 8.89
C LEU A 53 -2.58 18.03 9.35
N GLU A 54 -2.84 16.91 8.69
CA GLU A 54 -2.17 15.63 8.97
C GLU A 54 -0.65 15.72 8.78
N SER A 55 -0.19 16.40 7.73
CA SER A 55 1.23 16.67 7.52
C SER A 55 1.83 17.48 8.67
N LYS A 56 1.15 18.54 9.14
CA LYS A 56 1.63 19.34 10.28
C LYS A 56 1.67 18.53 11.58
N ILE A 57 0.71 17.63 11.77
CA ILE A 57 0.69 16.70 12.91
C ILE A 57 1.84 15.69 12.80
N ALA A 58 2.10 15.15 11.61
CA ALA A 58 3.20 14.22 11.36
C ALA A 58 4.57 14.88 11.62
N ASP A 59 4.78 16.10 11.14
CA ASP A 59 5.99 16.89 11.40
C ASP A 59 6.20 17.14 12.89
N HIS A 60 5.13 17.44 13.63
CA HIS A 60 5.19 17.62 15.07
C HIS A 60 5.58 16.31 15.78
N ARG A 61 4.94 15.19 15.44
CA ARG A 61 5.24 13.87 16.01
C ARG A 61 6.65 13.37 15.67
N ALA A 62 7.18 13.73 14.51
CA ALA A 62 8.55 13.39 14.13
C ALA A 62 9.58 14.10 15.03
N ARG A 63 9.27 15.33 15.48
CA ARG A 63 10.14 16.12 16.36
C ARG A 63 9.92 15.77 17.84
N ASN A 64 8.68 15.50 18.22
CA ASN A 64 8.27 15.19 19.61
C ASN A 64 7.39 13.93 19.65
N PRO A 65 7.99 12.71 19.63
CA PRO A 65 7.23 11.47 19.48
C PRO A 65 6.38 11.06 20.68
N LEU A 66 6.73 11.56 21.86
CA LEU A 66 6.10 11.20 23.14
C LEU A 66 5.17 12.29 23.67
N GLU A 67 5.16 13.48 23.06
CA GLU A 67 4.29 14.57 23.47
C GLU A 67 2.94 14.48 22.76
N PRO A 68 1.83 14.76 23.47
CA PRO A 68 0.53 14.87 22.84
C PRO A 68 0.51 16.05 21.87
N VAL A 69 -0.24 15.91 20.77
CA VAL A 69 -0.40 17.00 19.79
C VAL A 69 -1.06 18.19 20.50
N PRO A 70 -0.43 19.39 20.50
CA PRO A 70 -1.00 20.56 21.14
C PRO A 70 -2.31 20.98 20.49
N ALA A 71 -3.32 21.33 21.31
CA ALA A 71 -4.61 21.79 20.82
C ALA A 71 -4.48 23.09 20.01
N GLU A 72 -3.49 23.92 20.37
CA GLU A 72 -3.16 25.19 19.73
C GLU A 72 -2.74 24.99 18.26
N LEU A 73 -2.13 23.85 17.93
CA LEU A 73 -1.70 23.54 16.56
C LEU A 73 -2.91 23.30 15.66
N VAL A 74 -3.88 22.52 16.14
CA VAL A 74 -5.13 22.25 15.42
C VAL A 74 -5.99 23.51 15.35
N TYR A 75 -6.12 24.23 16.48
CA TYR A 75 -6.88 25.47 16.55
C TYR A 75 -6.33 26.56 15.61
N GLY A 76 -5.00 26.77 15.62
CA GLY A 76 -4.35 27.73 14.73
C GLY A 76 -4.46 27.35 13.26
N PHE A 77 -4.44 26.05 12.94
CA PHE A 77 -4.73 25.58 11.59
C PHE A 77 -6.17 25.93 11.17
N CYS A 78 -7.17 25.60 12.00
CA CYS A 78 -8.58 25.85 11.69
C CYS A 78 -8.85 27.35 11.49
N GLN A 79 -8.31 28.22 12.36
CA GLN A 79 -8.44 29.66 12.20
C GLN A 79 -7.83 30.17 10.89
N ASN A 80 -6.63 29.70 10.54
CA ASN A 80 -5.98 30.11 9.31
C ASN A 80 -6.70 29.59 8.07
N TRP A 81 -7.25 28.37 8.13
CA TRP A 81 -8.07 27.81 7.05
C TRP A 81 -9.35 28.61 6.84
N ILE A 82 -10.10 28.92 7.90
CA ILE A 82 -11.30 29.77 7.83
C ILE A 82 -11.00 31.14 7.25
N LYS A 83 -9.87 31.76 7.66
CA LYS A 83 -9.43 33.05 7.12
C LYS A 83 -9.13 32.96 5.62
N ASN A 84 -8.44 31.90 5.19
CA ASN A 84 -8.14 31.69 3.77
C ASN A 84 -9.42 31.44 2.95
N CYS A 85 -10.39 30.69 3.49
CA CYS A 85 -11.70 30.53 2.85
C CYS A 85 -12.41 31.87 2.69
N HIS A 86 -12.42 32.73 3.71
CA HIS A 86 -13.00 34.08 3.59
C HIS A 86 -12.35 34.91 2.49
N VAL A 87 -11.02 34.94 2.45
CA VAL A 87 -10.28 35.70 1.42
C VAL A 87 -10.57 35.14 0.01
N ALA A 88 -10.66 33.81 -0.13
CA ALA A 88 -11.01 33.18 -1.39
C ALA A 88 -12.44 33.55 -1.83
N THR A 89 -13.41 33.50 -0.92
CA THR A 89 -14.79 33.92 -1.20
C THR A 89 -14.88 35.39 -1.59
N GLU A 90 -14.17 36.28 -0.89
CA GLU A 90 -14.10 37.70 -1.25
C GLU A 90 -13.44 37.91 -2.61
N THR A 91 -12.38 37.16 -2.94
CA THR A 91 -11.72 37.26 -4.24
C THR A 91 -12.65 36.83 -5.37
N ILE A 92 -13.38 35.73 -5.19
CA ILE A 92 -14.36 35.23 -6.16
C ILE A 92 -15.50 36.24 -6.33
N SER A 93 -16.00 36.85 -5.25
CA SER A 93 -17.07 37.84 -5.35
C SER A 93 -16.62 39.11 -6.09
N PHE A 94 -15.37 39.56 -5.92
CA PHE A 94 -14.80 40.63 -6.74
C PHE A 94 -14.67 40.24 -8.21
N GLN A 95 -14.17 39.04 -8.52
CA GLN A 95 -14.08 38.54 -9.89
C GLN A 95 -15.46 38.43 -10.56
N GLN A 96 -16.48 38.03 -9.80
CA GLN A 96 -17.85 37.96 -10.29
C GLN A 96 -18.41 39.34 -10.61
N LEU A 97 -18.14 40.35 -9.76
CA LEU A 97 -18.53 41.74 -10.03
C LEU A 97 -17.85 42.30 -11.28
N ASP A 98 -16.57 42.00 -11.50
CA ASP A 98 -15.83 42.40 -12.69
C ASP A 98 -16.41 41.73 -13.95
N ALA A 99 -16.68 40.42 -13.88
CA ALA A 99 -17.30 39.67 -14.98
C ALA A 99 -18.70 40.21 -15.31
N ASP A 100 -19.52 40.51 -14.29
CA ASP A 100 -20.84 41.10 -14.48
C ASP A 100 -20.76 42.49 -15.14
N ALA A 101 -19.76 43.30 -14.78
CA ALA A 101 -19.51 44.59 -15.41
C ALA A 101 -19.09 44.45 -16.87
N GLU A 102 -18.23 43.47 -17.18
CA GLU A 102 -17.82 43.17 -18.55
C GLU A 102 -18.98 42.66 -19.40
N ILE A 103 -19.82 41.78 -18.87
CA ILE A 103 -21.04 41.29 -19.54
C ILE A 103 -21.97 42.46 -19.85
N ARG A 104 -22.19 43.39 -18.92
CA ARG A 104 -23.00 44.60 -19.18
C ARG A 104 -22.41 45.46 -20.28
N SER A 105 -21.10 45.69 -20.25
CA SER A 105 -20.42 46.44 -21.31
C SER A 105 -20.56 45.78 -22.69
N GLN A 106 -20.47 44.44 -22.75
CA GLN A 106 -20.66 43.68 -23.99
C GLN A 106 -22.12 43.75 -24.45
N GLN A 107 -23.09 43.66 -23.55
CA GLN A 107 -24.51 43.82 -23.88
C GLN A 107 -24.83 45.22 -24.41
N ASP A 108 -24.25 46.27 -23.83
CA ASP A 108 -24.42 47.64 -24.31
C ASP A 108 -23.76 47.81 -25.70
N THR A 109 -22.60 47.19 -25.94
CA THR A 109 -21.95 47.16 -27.27
C THR A 109 -22.80 46.42 -28.30
N ILE A 110 -23.46 45.32 -27.90
CA ILE A 110 -24.38 44.58 -28.77
C ILE A 110 -25.58 45.46 -29.14
N ARG A 111 -26.21 46.13 -28.16
CA ARG A 111 -27.33 47.05 -28.44
C ARG A 111 -26.91 48.20 -29.36
N GLU A 112 -25.75 48.81 -29.12
CA GLU A 112 -25.23 49.89 -29.99
C GLU A 112 -25.01 49.39 -31.42
N LYS A 113 -24.49 48.16 -31.59
CA LYS A 113 -24.33 47.54 -32.91
C LYS A 113 -25.66 47.16 -33.56
N GLU A 114 -26.65 46.73 -32.80
CA GLU A 114 -28.02 46.47 -33.28
C GLU A 114 -28.71 47.76 -33.72
N GLU A 115 -28.49 48.88 -33.00
CA GLU A 115 -28.97 50.22 -33.37
C GLU A 115 -28.27 50.75 -34.63
N LEU A 116 -26.96 50.53 -34.76
CA LEU A 116 -26.18 50.90 -35.95
C LEU A 116 -26.50 50.02 -37.17
N ALA A 117 -26.92 48.77 -36.97
CA ALA A 117 -27.38 47.87 -38.02
C ALA A 117 -28.72 48.30 -38.66
N ALA A 118 -29.40 49.32 -38.13
CA ALA A 118 -30.56 49.96 -38.75
C ALA A 118 -30.20 51.01 -39.83
N SER A 119 -28.91 51.20 -40.15
CA SER A 119 -28.41 52.09 -41.19
C SER A 119 -27.80 51.32 -42.37
N ASP A 120 -27.98 51.82 -43.60
CA ASP A 120 -27.88 51.17 -44.91
C ASP A 120 -26.49 50.62 -45.36
N THR A 121 -25.58 50.27 -44.44
CA THR A 121 -24.24 49.73 -44.73
C THR A 121 -24.11 48.20 -44.58
N VAL A 122 -25.22 47.47 -44.38
CA VAL A 122 -25.23 46.09 -43.83
C VAL A 122 -24.80 44.96 -44.79
N LEU A 123 -24.78 45.16 -46.11
CA LEU A 123 -24.61 44.02 -47.03
C LEU A 123 -23.21 43.41 -47.08
N VAL A 124 -22.14 44.21 -46.93
CA VAL A 124 -20.75 43.71 -47.02
C VAL A 124 -20.27 43.12 -45.68
N ASP A 125 -20.71 43.69 -44.56
CA ASP A 125 -20.40 43.16 -43.22
C ASP A 125 -21.14 41.83 -42.94
N PHE A 126 -22.33 41.64 -43.51
CA PHE A 126 -23.07 40.39 -43.35
C PHE A 126 -22.38 39.20 -44.04
N GLU A 127 -21.82 39.38 -45.23
CA GLU A 127 -21.08 38.30 -45.92
C GLU A 127 -19.79 37.94 -45.17
N ALA A 128 -19.07 38.94 -44.65
CA ALA A 128 -17.88 38.70 -43.82
C ALA A 128 -18.24 37.95 -42.52
N LEU A 129 -19.33 38.32 -41.86
CA LEU A 129 -19.82 37.65 -40.66
C LEU A 129 -20.32 36.23 -40.94
N VAL A 130 -20.94 35.98 -42.10
CA VAL A 130 -21.37 34.63 -42.52
C VAL A 130 -20.16 33.73 -42.79
N CYS A 131 -19.13 34.25 -43.47
CA CYS A 131 -17.87 33.53 -43.66
C CYS A 131 -17.20 33.24 -42.31
N GLN A 132 -17.10 34.23 -41.42
CA GLN A 132 -16.51 34.06 -40.09
C GLN A 132 -17.30 33.06 -39.24
N LYS A 133 -18.64 33.06 -39.31
CA LYS A 133 -19.49 32.06 -38.64
C LYS A 133 -19.19 30.66 -39.15
N LYS A 134 -19.03 30.49 -40.47
CA LYS A 134 -18.71 29.19 -41.07
C LYS A 134 -17.34 28.69 -40.62
N ASP A 135 -16.34 29.55 -40.62
CA ASP A 135 -14.99 29.21 -40.14
C ASP A 135 -14.99 28.88 -38.64
N ASN A 136 -15.74 29.64 -37.83
CA ASN A 136 -15.89 29.36 -36.40
C ASN A 136 -16.59 28.02 -36.13
N VAL A 137 -17.58 27.63 -36.92
CA VAL A 137 -18.23 26.32 -36.81
C VAL A 137 -17.26 25.19 -37.15
N VAL A 138 -16.44 25.35 -38.19
CA VAL A 138 -15.40 24.35 -38.55
C VAL A 138 -14.36 24.25 -37.43
N ASN A 139 -13.91 25.38 -36.89
CA ASN A 139 -12.95 25.42 -35.78
C ASN A 139 -13.53 24.78 -34.51
N LEU A 140 -14.80 25.04 -34.19
CA LEU A 140 -15.50 24.41 -33.07
C LEU A 140 -15.62 22.90 -33.25
N GLN A 141 -15.93 22.42 -34.46
CA GLN A 141 -16.00 21.00 -34.76
C GLN A 141 -14.63 20.33 -34.57
N GLN A 142 -13.56 20.93 -35.10
CA GLN A 142 -12.19 20.43 -34.90
C GLN A 142 -11.77 20.43 -33.43
N ALA A 143 -12.13 21.48 -32.69
CA ALA A 143 -11.88 21.55 -31.24
C ALA A 143 -12.66 20.47 -30.47
N SER A 144 -13.90 20.18 -30.88
CA SER A 144 -14.72 19.12 -30.31
C SER A 144 -14.11 17.74 -30.57
N ASP A 145 -13.71 17.47 -31.81
CA ASP A 145 -13.12 16.18 -32.22
C ASP A 145 -11.80 15.93 -31.49
N THR A 146 -10.93 16.94 -31.39
CA THR A 146 -9.68 16.85 -30.63
C THR A 146 -9.93 16.67 -29.13
N ASN A 147 -10.94 17.32 -28.54
CA ASN A 147 -11.32 17.11 -27.14
C ASN A 147 -11.78 15.66 -26.89
N TYR A 148 -12.57 15.10 -27.81
CA TYR A 148 -13.00 13.71 -27.73
C TYR A 148 -11.80 12.74 -27.77
N GLU A 149 -10.85 12.94 -28.69
CA GLU A 149 -9.64 12.13 -28.77
C GLU A 149 -8.79 12.23 -27.49
N LEU A 150 -8.63 13.44 -26.94
CA LEU A 150 -7.91 13.65 -25.68
C LEU A 150 -8.60 12.96 -24.50
N ARG A 151 -9.93 12.97 -24.43
CA ARG A 151 -10.69 12.23 -23.41
C ARG A 151 -10.48 10.72 -23.55
N LEU A 152 -10.50 10.19 -24.77
CA LEU A 152 -10.26 8.77 -25.03
C LEU A 152 -8.84 8.35 -24.64
N LEU A 153 -7.83 9.14 -25.03
CA LEU A 153 -6.43 8.93 -24.65
C LEU A 153 -6.23 9.05 -23.13
N GLY A 154 -6.83 10.06 -22.51
CA GLY A 154 -6.81 10.25 -21.05
C GLY A 154 -7.42 9.05 -20.31
N GLY A 155 -8.53 8.50 -20.82
CA GLY A 155 -9.14 7.27 -20.30
C GLY A 155 -8.21 6.06 -20.38
N LYS A 156 -7.56 5.86 -21.54
CA LYS A 156 -6.56 4.78 -21.72
C LYS A 156 -5.37 4.93 -20.79
N VAL A 157 -4.83 6.14 -20.64
CA VAL A 157 -3.70 6.41 -19.72
C VAL A 157 -4.11 6.13 -18.28
N ARG A 158 -5.28 6.58 -17.83
CA ARG A 158 -5.80 6.28 -16.48
C ARG A 158 -5.96 4.77 -16.24
N GLN A 159 -6.47 4.04 -17.23
CA GLN A 159 -6.62 2.59 -17.14
C GLN A 159 -5.25 1.89 -17.04
N ASN A 160 -4.29 2.27 -17.88
CA ASN A 160 -2.94 1.70 -17.85
C ASN A 160 -2.24 2.02 -16.53
N TRP A 161 -2.30 3.27 -16.08
CA TRP A 161 -1.76 3.69 -14.80
C TRP A 161 -2.34 2.89 -13.62
N SER A 162 -3.65 2.67 -13.62
CA SER A 162 -4.33 1.90 -12.57
C SER A 162 -3.86 0.44 -12.56
N ARG A 163 -3.68 -0.17 -13.73
CA ARG A 163 -3.14 -1.53 -13.86
C ARG A 163 -1.69 -1.61 -13.39
N GLU A 164 -0.85 -0.65 -13.76
CA GLU A 164 0.55 -0.61 -13.32
C GLU A 164 0.66 -0.40 -11.81
N LYS A 165 -0.16 0.48 -11.23
CA LYS A 165 -0.23 0.69 -9.78
C LYS A 165 -0.57 -0.60 -9.03
N ILE A 166 -1.51 -1.39 -9.54
CA ILE A 166 -1.86 -2.70 -8.95
C ILE A 166 -0.66 -3.65 -9.02
N LYS A 167 -0.01 -3.78 -10.17
CA LYS A 167 1.20 -4.62 -10.32
C LYS A 167 2.33 -4.20 -9.39
N VAL A 168 2.55 -2.90 -9.21
CA VAL A 168 3.55 -2.37 -8.27
C VAL A 168 3.17 -2.73 -6.83
N ALA A 169 1.90 -2.61 -6.46
CA ALA A 169 1.44 -3.01 -5.12
C ALA A 169 1.64 -4.52 -4.86
N GLU A 170 1.30 -5.37 -5.83
CA GLU A 170 1.50 -6.82 -5.78
C GLU A 170 2.99 -7.18 -5.64
N THR A 171 3.86 -6.56 -6.45
CA THR A 171 5.32 -6.81 -6.37
C THR A 171 5.93 -6.35 -5.06
N ILE A 172 5.48 -5.22 -4.49
CA ILE A 172 5.89 -4.79 -3.15
C ILE A 172 5.46 -5.81 -2.09
N GLN A 173 4.25 -6.36 -2.21
CA GLN A 173 3.76 -7.37 -1.28
C GLN A 173 4.59 -8.66 -1.37
N MET A 174 4.85 -9.17 -2.56
CA MET A 174 5.71 -10.33 -2.77
C MET A 174 7.12 -10.10 -2.22
N LEU A 175 7.69 -8.90 -2.40
CA LEU A 175 9.01 -8.56 -1.87
C LEU A 175 9.03 -8.56 -0.33
N ARG A 176 7.95 -8.08 0.31
CA ARG A 176 7.82 -8.13 1.78
C ARG A 176 7.73 -9.57 2.30
N GLU A 177 7.02 -10.44 1.59
CA GLU A 177 6.90 -11.86 1.93
C GLU A 177 8.25 -12.57 1.78
N ALA A 178 8.93 -12.39 0.64
CA ALA A 178 10.27 -12.91 0.41
C ALA A 178 11.27 -12.46 1.49
N ARG A 179 11.21 -11.17 1.89
CA ARG A 179 12.05 -10.65 2.97
C ARG A 179 11.78 -11.36 4.31
N ARG A 180 10.52 -11.59 4.67
CA ARG A 180 10.16 -12.32 5.90
C ARG A 180 10.67 -13.76 5.86
N ASP A 181 10.64 -14.40 4.69
CA ASP A 181 11.14 -15.77 4.54
C ASP A 181 12.67 -15.82 4.58
N CYS A 182 13.37 -14.84 4.01
CA CYS A 182 14.81 -14.67 4.22
C CYS A 182 15.15 -14.53 5.71
N GLU A 183 14.47 -13.64 6.44
CA GLU A 183 14.69 -13.45 7.88
C GLU A 183 14.43 -14.74 8.70
N LYS A 184 13.42 -15.54 8.32
CA LYS A 184 13.18 -16.86 8.96
C LYS A 184 14.33 -17.82 8.69
N SER A 185 14.77 -17.90 7.44
CA SER A 185 15.88 -18.77 7.02
C SER A 185 17.20 -18.38 7.69
N GLU A 186 17.49 -17.08 7.81
CA GLU A 186 18.66 -16.56 8.53
C GLU A 186 18.64 -16.98 10.00
N ARG A 187 17.51 -16.79 10.70
CA ARG A 187 17.37 -17.24 12.09
C ARG A 187 17.53 -18.75 12.24
N ALA A 188 17.01 -19.53 11.30
CA ALA A 188 17.17 -20.98 11.31
C ALA A 188 18.65 -21.37 11.11
N LEU A 189 19.35 -20.69 10.20
CA LEU A 189 20.76 -20.90 9.93
C LEU A 189 21.63 -20.58 11.16
N GLU A 190 21.35 -19.47 11.86
CA GLU A 190 22.01 -19.14 13.13
C GLU A 190 21.78 -20.20 14.22
N GLN A 191 20.57 -20.77 14.28
CA GLN A 191 20.27 -21.85 15.22
C GLN A 191 21.05 -23.12 14.88
N TRP A 192 21.16 -23.47 13.60
CA TRP A 192 21.95 -24.61 13.14
C TRP A 192 23.43 -24.42 13.42
N GLN A 193 23.99 -23.24 13.15
CA GLN A 193 25.38 -22.91 13.50
C GLN A 193 25.64 -23.02 15.00
N ARG A 194 24.69 -22.62 15.86
CA ARG A 194 24.80 -22.81 17.32
C ARG A 194 24.68 -24.27 17.76
N LYS A 195 23.94 -25.11 17.03
CA LYS A 195 23.89 -26.55 17.28
C LYS A 195 25.20 -27.22 16.86
N ILE A 196 25.73 -26.89 15.68
CA ILE A 196 27.02 -27.39 15.19
C ILE A 196 28.13 -27.08 16.20
N ARG A 197 28.26 -25.82 16.63
CA ARG A 197 29.26 -25.41 17.65
C ARG A 197 29.08 -26.04 19.03
N ARG A 198 27.92 -26.63 19.34
CA ARG A 198 27.72 -27.43 20.56
C ARG A 198 28.21 -28.84 20.34
N VAL A 199 27.76 -29.47 19.27
CA VAL A 199 28.18 -30.82 18.90
C VAL A 199 29.69 -30.91 18.68
N GLU A 200 30.33 -29.90 18.09
CA GLU A 200 31.79 -29.84 17.94
C GLU A 200 32.50 -29.88 19.29
N ARG A 201 32.00 -29.14 20.30
CA ARG A 201 32.55 -29.18 21.66
C ARG A 201 32.30 -30.51 22.35
N ASP A 202 31.10 -31.07 22.19
CA ASP A 202 30.77 -32.39 22.75
C ASP A 202 31.68 -33.48 22.13
N ILE A 203 32.04 -33.36 20.85
CA ILE A 203 33.01 -34.25 20.18
C ILE A 203 34.40 -34.08 20.79
N GLU A 204 34.88 -32.85 20.94
CA GLU A 204 36.19 -32.58 21.56
C GLU A 204 36.28 -33.17 22.98
N GLU A 205 35.26 -32.98 23.82
CA GLU A 205 35.19 -33.56 25.16
C GLU A 205 35.23 -35.09 25.13
N LEU A 206 34.46 -35.72 24.23
CA LEU A 206 34.47 -37.18 24.06
C LEU A 206 35.81 -37.71 23.55
N GLU A 207 36.50 -36.97 22.69
CA GLU A 207 37.84 -37.32 22.20
C GLU A 207 38.87 -37.27 23.34
N GLU A 208 38.81 -36.25 24.21
CA GLU A 208 39.64 -36.15 25.41
C GLU A 208 39.37 -37.29 26.39
N GLU A 209 38.11 -37.61 26.68
CA GLU A 209 37.73 -38.73 27.55
C GLU A 209 38.24 -40.07 26.99
N ASN A 210 38.10 -40.27 25.68
CA ASN A 210 38.57 -41.49 25.01
C ASN A 210 40.10 -41.59 25.05
N ALA A 211 40.82 -40.47 24.86
CA ALA A 211 42.27 -40.43 25.03
C ALA A 211 42.70 -40.79 26.46
N ALA A 212 42.03 -40.23 27.48
CA ALA A 212 42.28 -40.55 28.88
C ALA A 212 41.98 -42.02 29.22
N LEU A 213 40.92 -42.60 28.66
CA LEU A 213 40.60 -44.02 28.81
C LEU A 213 41.66 -44.91 28.16
N LYS A 214 42.11 -44.59 26.94
CA LYS A 214 43.21 -45.32 26.27
C LYS A 214 44.48 -45.28 27.11
N GLU A 215 44.81 -44.14 27.71
CA GLU A 215 45.96 -44.02 28.60
C GLU A 215 45.80 -44.88 29.86
N LYS A 216 44.62 -44.86 30.50
CA LYS A 216 44.33 -45.74 31.65
C LYS A 216 44.44 -47.22 31.28
N VAL A 217 43.92 -47.64 30.12
CA VAL A 217 44.04 -49.02 29.64
C VAL A 217 45.50 -49.40 29.38
N ALA A 218 46.30 -48.49 28.82
CA ALA A 218 47.73 -48.72 28.61
C ALA A 218 48.50 -48.86 29.94
N ARG A 219 48.17 -48.05 30.96
CA ARG A 219 48.77 -48.13 32.30
C ARG A 219 48.32 -49.38 33.07
N TYR A 220 47.03 -49.70 33.03
CA TYR A 220 46.43 -50.85 33.69
C TYR A 220 46.23 -52.00 32.69
N ARG A 221 47.29 -52.37 31.98
CA ARG A 221 47.24 -53.55 31.11
C ARG A 221 46.77 -54.73 31.97
N PRO A 222 45.63 -55.37 31.65
CA PRO A 222 45.15 -56.52 32.41
C PRO A 222 46.26 -57.57 32.40
N PRO A 223 46.63 -58.15 33.56
CA PRO A 223 47.67 -59.17 33.61
C PRO A 223 47.25 -60.31 32.69
N GLY A 224 48.21 -60.81 31.91
CA GLY A 224 47.94 -61.91 30.98
C GLY A 224 47.46 -63.13 31.74
N ILE A 225 46.66 -64.00 31.11
CA ILE A 225 46.18 -65.26 31.73
C ILE A 225 47.36 -66.07 32.32
N LEU A 226 48.54 -65.99 31.69
CA LEU A 226 49.77 -66.63 32.18
C LEU A 226 50.35 -65.97 33.44
N GLU A 227 50.30 -64.64 33.57
CA GLU A 227 50.73 -63.94 34.78
C GLU A 227 49.79 -64.23 35.95
N ILE A 228 48.48 -64.30 35.67
CA ILE A 228 47.46 -64.71 36.64
C ILE A 228 47.73 -66.15 37.09
N ALA A 229 47.93 -67.09 36.15
CA ALA A 229 48.23 -68.49 36.47
C ALA A 229 49.51 -68.64 37.30
N ARG A 230 50.56 -67.86 36.97
CA ARG A 230 51.81 -67.84 37.76
C ARG A 230 51.59 -67.33 39.18
N LYS A 231 50.82 -66.24 39.35
CA LYS A 231 50.51 -65.69 40.67
C LYS A 231 49.66 -66.64 41.51
N PHE A 232 48.75 -67.39 40.89
CA PHE A 232 48.03 -68.47 41.56
C PHE A 232 48.96 -69.59 42.04
N GLY A 233 49.92 -70.02 41.21
CA GLY A 233 50.92 -71.00 41.62
C GLY A 233 51.82 -70.51 42.77
N GLU A 234 52.27 -69.25 42.72
CA GLU A 234 53.05 -68.61 43.80
C GLU A 234 52.23 -68.55 45.11
N LEU A 235 50.93 -68.24 45.03
CA LEU A 235 50.01 -68.25 46.18
C LEU A 235 49.81 -69.64 46.78
N GLU A 236 49.71 -70.66 45.93
CA GLU A 236 49.51 -72.04 46.35
C GLU A 236 50.76 -72.61 47.04
N GLN A 237 51.95 -72.27 46.53
CA GLN A 237 53.23 -72.55 47.20
C GLN A 237 53.34 -71.83 48.54
N ALA A 238 53.02 -70.53 48.61
CA ALA A 238 53.04 -69.78 49.86
C ALA A 238 52.05 -70.36 50.90
N LYS A 239 50.88 -70.83 50.44
CA LYS A 239 49.90 -71.51 51.28
C LYS A 239 50.43 -72.85 51.80
N GLU A 240 51.09 -73.65 50.98
CA GLU A 240 51.73 -74.90 51.44
C GLU A 240 52.87 -74.64 52.42
N GLU A 241 53.68 -73.61 52.21
CA GLU A 241 54.75 -73.23 53.13
C GLU A 241 54.21 -72.75 54.47
N LEU A 242 53.17 -71.89 54.46
CA LEU A 242 52.43 -71.49 55.66
C LEU A 242 51.86 -72.71 56.38
N PHE A 243 51.26 -73.65 55.64
CA PHE A 243 50.73 -74.88 56.22
C PHE A 243 51.84 -75.74 56.86
N LYS A 244 53.02 -75.84 56.23
CA LYS A 244 54.19 -76.55 56.80
C LYS A 244 54.75 -75.85 58.04
N VAL A 245 54.75 -74.52 58.09
CA VAL A 245 55.18 -73.75 59.26
C VAL A 245 54.18 -73.89 60.41
N VAL A 246 52.88 -73.79 60.11
CA VAL A 246 51.81 -74.03 61.10
C VAL A 246 51.85 -75.47 61.61
N LYS A 247 52.01 -76.45 60.72
CA LYS A 247 52.11 -77.87 61.10
C LYS A 247 53.35 -78.16 61.95
N ARG A 248 54.50 -77.52 61.68
CA ARG A 248 55.69 -77.62 62.55
C ARG A 248 55.44 -76.98 63.92
N LYS A 249 54.86 -75.78 63.97
CA LYS A 249 54.48 -75.13 65.23
C LYS A 249 53.51 -75.95 66.08
N VAL A 250 52.55 -76.65 65.46
CA VAL A 250 51.57 -77.49 66.16
C VAL A 250 52.16 -78.84 66.63
N LEU A 251 53.32 -79.25 66.11
CA LEU A 251 53.99 -80.49 66.50
C LEU A 251 55.18 -80.28 67.46
N GLU A 252 55.58 -79.02 67.67
CA GLU A 252 56.67 -78.61 68.58
C GLU A 252 56.15 -78.04 69.92
N ASP A 253 54.83 -77.90 70.08
CA ASP A 253 54.09 -77.71 71.35
C ASP A 253 53.43 -79.05 71.78
#